data_AF-A0A937Q7W1-F1
#
_entry.id   AF-A0A937Q7W1-F1
#
_cell.length_a   1.000
_cell.length_b   1.000
_cell.length_c   1.000
_cell.angle_alpha   90.00
_cell.angle_beta   90.00
_cell.angle_gamma   90.00
#
_symmetry.space_group_name_H-M   'P 1'
#
loop_
_entity.id
_entity.type
_entity.pdbx_description
1 polymer ?
#
loop_
_entity_poly.entity_id
_entity_poly.type
_entity_poly.pdbx_seq_one_letter_code
_entity_poly.pdbx_strand_id
1 'polypeptide(L)'
;MAADKQILFRKLPAVDQLLANPVIEKALASHPKGLVLKAINQVLDGLRTEIREGSIVEPGPELGLDSVSLRVLERLELISMPSLRNVINATGVVVHTNLGRSILPERALEKFRSIAGGYSNLEYDLDNGTRGSRYVHVEEILKELTSAEAAMVVNNNAAAVLIALETLAKDREVVVSRGQLVEIGGSFRIPDVMRKSGAKMVEVGTTNKTHLKDYEEVIGPQTALLLKVHTSNFQVVGFTEEVPMPELVKLGERHGIPVMEDLGSGCLVDFSNYGLIKEPTVQKSLA
;
A
#
# COMPACT_ATOMS: atom_id res chain seq x y z
N MET A 1 37.22 8.32 38.70
CA MET A 1 36.06 8.41 37.78
C MET A 1 36.34 9.23 36.52
N ALA A 2 36.64 10.54 36.58
CA ALA A 2 36.89 11.33 35.37
C ALA A 2 38.23 11.01 34.67
N ALA A 3 39.30 10.78 35.45
CA ALA A 3 40.62 10.39 34.94
C ALA A 3 40.60 9.00 34.28
N ASP A 4 39.82 8.06 34.82
CA ASP A 4 39.71 6.69 34.31
C ASP A 4 39.01 6.66 32.94
N LYS A 5 37.97 7.48 32.73
CA LYS A 5 37.28 7.60 31.44
C LYS A 5 38.17 8.18 30.34
N GLN A 6 39.10 9.08 30.68
CA GLN A 6 40.02 9.65 29.69
C GLN A 6 41.00 8.61 29.12
N ILE A 7 41.37 7.61 29.93
CA ILE A 7 42.20 6.48 29.49
C ILE A 7 41.42 5.62 28.48
N LEU A 8 40.13 5.37 28.73
CA LEU A 8 39.26 4.60 27.84
C LEU A 8 39.07 5.28 26.47
N PHE A 9 38.81 6.59 26.44
CA PHE A 9 38.66 7.31 25.16
C PHE A 9 39.93 7.29 24.30
N ARG A 10 41.11 7.29 24.92
CA ARG A 10 42.40 7.21 24.21
C ARG A 10 42.69 5.83 23.64
N LYS A 11 41.98 4.79 24.09
CA LYS A 11 42.13 3.42 23.56
C LYS A 11 41.35 3.18 22.28
N LEU A 12 40.37 4.03 21.96
CA LEU A 12 39.64 3.93 20.70
C LEU A 12 40.57 4.21 19.52
N PRO A 13 40.56 3.35 18.48
CA PRO A 13 41.38 3.56 17.29
C PRO A 13 40.92 4.81 16.53
N ALA A 14 41.87 5.49 15.89
CA ALA A 14 41.55 6.58 14.99
C ALA A 14 40.86 6.05 13.72
N VAL A 15 40.05 6.89 13.08
CA VAL A 15 39.38 6.53 11.81
C VAL A 15 40.39 6.08 10.76
N ASP A 16 41.53 6.77 10.64
CA ASP A 16 42.58 6.40 9.67
C ASP A 16 43.21 5.03 9.98
N GLN A 17 43.34 4.66 11.27
CA GLN A 17 43.83 3.34 11.66
C GLN A 17 42.82 2.24 11.32
N LEU A 18 41.53 2.52 11.49
CA LEU A 18 40.47 1.60 11.08
C LEU A 18 40.43 1.43 9.56
N LEU A 19 40.59 2.52 8.80
CA LEU A 19 40.62 2.47 7.34
C LEU A 19 41.81 1.68 6.79
N ALA A 20 42.96 1.72 7.48
CA ALA A 20 44.16 0.96 7.14
C ALA A 20 44.13 -0.49 7.65
N ASN A 21 43.09 -0.90 8.39
CA ASN A 21 42.97 -2.29 8.82
C ASN A 21 42.63 -3.18 7.61
N PRO A 22 43.35 -4.30 7.36
CA PRO A 22 43.13 -5.14 6.18
C PRO A 22 41.68 -5.62 6.00
N VAL A 23 40.95 -5.79 7.10
CA VAL A 23 39.55 -6.22 7.11
C VAL A 23 38.63 -5.12 6.54
N ILE A 24 38.91 -3.86 6.87
CA ILE A 24 38.16 -2.70 6.39
C ILE A 24 38.57 -2.33 4.97
N GLU A 25 39.85 -2.48 4.61
CA GLU A 25 40.31 -2.32 3.23
C GLU A 25 39.60 -3.28 2.28
N LYS A 26 39.42 -4.55 2.69
CA LYS A 26 38.64 -5.52 1.92
C LYS A 26 37.18 -5.08 1.77
N ALA A 27 36.57 -4.47 2.79
CA ALA A 27 35.20 -3.96 2.73
C ALA A 27 35.05 -2.76 1.78
N LEU A 28 36.10 -1.92 1.66
CA LEU A 28 36.13 -0.81 0.71
C LEU A 28 36.13 -1.27 -0.76
N ALA A 29 36.51 -2.51 -1.04
CA ALA A 29 36.42 -3.08 -2.39
C ALA A 29 34.99 -3.44 -2.80
N SER A 30 34.10 -3.71 -1.83
CA SER A 30 32.71 -4.13 -2.08
C SER A 30 31.66 -3.09 -1.69
N HIS A 31 32.04 -2.04 -0.95
CA HIS A 31 31.12 -1.02 -0.46
C HIS A 31 31.62 0.40 -0.77
N PRO A 32 30.71 1.36 -1.04
CA PRO A 32 31.09 2.76 -1.18
C PRO A 32 31.78 3.28 0.08
N LYS A 33 32.89 4.01 -0.08
CA LYS A 33 33.67 4.59 1.03
C LYS A 33 32.82 5.38 2.03
N GLY A 34 31.83 6.14 1.54
CA GLY A 34 30.91 6.90 2.40
C GLY A 34 30.11 6.02 3.37
N LEU A 35 29.73 4.80 2.95
CA LEU A 35 29.01 3.85 3.78
C LEU A 35 29.91 3.23 4.84
N VAL A 36 31.14 2.88 4.46
CA VAL A 36 32.16 2.39 5.40
C VAL A 36 32.48 3.44 6.48
N LEU A 37 32.68 4.70 6.08
CA LEU A 37 32.89 5.81 7.02
C LEU A 37 31.68 6.02 7.96
N LYS A 38 30.46 5.87 7.44
CA LYS A 38 29.25 5.93 8.26
C LYS A 38 29.22 4.82 9.31
N ALA A 39 29.57 3.58 8.94
CA ALA A 39 29.67 2.47 9.88
C ALA A 39 30.74 2.73 10.96
N ILE A 40 31.93 3.19 10.57
CA ILE A 40 33.01 3.56 11.48
C ILE A 40 32.53 4.60 12.51
N ASN A 41 31.94 5.71 12.03
CA ASN A 41 31.48 6.76 12.92
C ASN A 41 30.39 6.26 13.87
N GLN A 42 29.42 5.48 13.40
CA GLN A 42 28.37 4.94 14.25
C GLN A 42 28.91 3.99 15.33
N VAL A 43 29.89 3.15 15.02
CA VAL A 43 30.53 2.27 16.01
C VAL A 43 31.33 3.08 17.03
N LEU A 44 32.14 4.05 16.58
CA LEU A 44 32.93 4.90 17.47
C LEU A 44 32.03 5.77 18.36
N ASP A 45 30.93 6.31 17.85
CA ASP A 45 29.98 7.09 18.63
C ASP A 45 29.22 6.23 19.64
N GLY A 46 28.87 4.99 19.28
CA GLY A 46 28.33 3.99 20.21
C GLY A 46 29.29 3.70 21.37
N LEU A 47 30.54 3.37 21.05
CA LEU A 47 31.58 3.12 22.07
C LEU A 47 31.85 4.35 22.94
N ARG A 48 31.86 5.56 22.37
CA ARG A 48 31.98 6.81 23.14
C ARG A 48 30.81 6.98 24.10
N THR A 49 29.61 6.56 23.71
CA THR A 49 28.41 6.62 24.56
C THR A 49 28.50 5.61 25.70
N GLU A 50 28.88 4.37 25.41
CA GLU A 50 29.10 3.31 26.42
C GLU A 50 30.15 3.72 27.47
N ILE A 51 31.24 4.39 27.07
CA ILE A 51 32.25 4.93 28.00
C ILE A 51 31.69 6.09 28.85
N ARG A 52 30.88 6.98 28.24
CA ARG A 52 30.26 8.11 28.97
C ARG A 52 29.28 7.62 30.02
N GLU A 53 28.46 6.65 29.68
CA GLU A 53 27.44 6.04 30.55
C GLU A 53 28.05 5.11 31.61
N GLY A 54 29.30 4.68 31.41
CA GLY A 54 30.01 3.82 32.35
C GLY A 54 29.70 2.34 32.18
N SER A 55 29.19 1.94 31.00
CA SER A 55 29.03 0.53 30.62
C SER A 55 30.40 -0.12 30.36
N ILE A 56 31.37 0.65 29.86
CA ILE A 56 32.77 0.26 29.77
C ILE A 56 33.52 1.02 30.87
N VAL A 57 34.03 0.27 31.85
CA VAL A 57 34.70 0.82 33.04
C VAL A 57 36.21 0.60 33.03
N GLU A 58 36.70 -0.39 32.29
CA GLU A 58 38.12 -0.73 32.18
C GLU A 58 38.54 -0.93 30.72
N PRO A 59 39.81 -0.63 30.37
CA PRO A 59 40.29 -0.77 29.00
C PRO A 59 40.43 -2.25 28.64
N GLY A 60 39.42 -2.79 27.96
CA GLY A 60 39.38 -4.15 27.44
C GLY A 60 39.82 -4.28 25.97
N PRO A 61 40.02 -5.53 25.48
CA PRO A 61 40.30 -5.81 24.07
C PRO A 61 39.20 -5.32 23.13
N GLU A 62 37.97 -5.13 23.63
CA GLU A 62 36.83 -4.58 22.90
C GLU A 62 37.04 -3.17 22.32
N LEU A 63 37.94 -2.38 22.90
CA LEU A 63 38.32 -1.06 22.39
C LEU A 63 39.49 -1.14 21.38
N GLY A 64 40.08 -2.31 21.20
CA GLY A 64 41.22 -2.54 20.32
C GLY A 64 40.87 -2.47 18.84
N LEU A 65 41.87 -2.20 18.00
CA LEU A 65 41.70 -1.99 16.57
C LEU A 65 40.95 -3.13 15.87
N ASP A 66 41.30 -4.39 16.17
CA ASP A 66 40.69 -5.55 15.51
C ASP A 66 39.24 -5.76 15.96
N SER A 67 38.96 -5.66 17.25
CA SER A 67 37.59 -5.78 17.78
C SER A 67 36.67 -4.67 17.26
N VAL A 68 37.16 -3.43 17.21
CA VAL A 68 36.39 -2.32 16.64
C VAL A 68 36.21 -2.52 15.13
N SER A 69 37.20 -3.01 14.41
CA SER A 69 37.08 -3.32 12.97
C SER A 69 36.02 -4.39 12.69
N LEU A 70 35.93 -5.43 13.53
CA LEU A 70 34.86 -6.44 13.41
C LEU A 70 33.47 -5.84 13.68
N ARG A 71 33.32 -5.02 14.73
CA ARG A 71 32.05 -4.30 14.99
C ARG A 71 31.68 -3.36 13.83
N VAL A 72 32.67 -2.74 13.18
CA VAL A 72 32.45 -1.92 11.97
C VAL A 72 31.94 -2.78 10.81
N LEU A 73 32.47 -3.98 10.60
CA LEU A 73 31.94 -4.89 9.58
C LEU A 73 30.49 -5.29 9.86
N GLU A 74 30.18 -5.72 11.08
CA GLU A 74 28.81 -6.06 11.47
C GLU A 74 27.86 -4.88 11.25
N ARG A 75 28.30 -3.68 11.64
CA ARG A 75 27.53 -2.46 11.42
C ARG A 75 27.36 -2.14 9.94
N LEU A 76 28.43 -2.31 9.16
CA LEU A 76 28.43 -2.10 7.71
C LEU A 76 27.43 -3.03 7.04
N GLU A 77 27.43 -4.32 7.37
CA GLU A 77 26.44 -5.29 6.86
C GLU A 77 25.02 -4.82 7.17
N LEU A 78 24.73 -4.47 8.42
CA LEU A 78 23.40 -4.01 8.83
C LEU A 78 22.90 -2.77 8.08
N ILE A 79 23.77 -1.77 7.87
CA ILE A 79 23.39 -0.54 7.16
C ILE A 79 23.43 -0.68 5.64
N SER A 80 24.10 -1.71 5.12
CA SER A 80 24.15 -2.03 3.68
C SER A 80 22.95 -2.86 3.24
N MET A 81 22.26 -3.52 4.18
CA MET A 81 21.06 -4.28 3.86
C MET A 81 19.93 -3.36 3.40
N PRO A 82 19.25 -3.68 2.28
CA PRO A 82 18.05 -2.97 1.85
C PRO A 82 16.99 -2.93 2.96
N SER A 83 16.22 -1.85 3.05
CA SER A 83 15.09 -1.78 3.98
C SER A 83 13.94 -2.69 3.55
N LEU A 84 13.72 -2.85 2.24
CA LEU A 84 12.73 -3.76 1.66
C LEU A 84 13.41 -5.11 1.29
N ARG A 85 12.86 -6.21 1.80
CA ARG A 85 13.42 -7.56 1.63
C ARG A 85 12.31 -8.58 1.46
N ASN A 86 12.67 -9.74 0.91
CA ASN A 86 11.80 -10.90 0.89
C ASN A 86 11.59 -11.44 2.31
N VAL A 87 10.39 -11.95 2.56
CA VAL A 87 10.00 -12.57 3.84
C VAL A 87 9.25 -13.88 3.57
N ILE A 88 9.27 -14.79 4.55
CA ILE A 88 8.48 -16.02 4.52
C ILE A 88 7.17 -15.77 5.26
N ASN A 89 6.04 -15.87 4.56
CA ASN A 89 4.73 -15.73 5.17
C ASN A 89 4.28 -17.05 5.82
N ALA A 90 4.33 -17.12 7.16
CA ALA A 90 3.87 -18.26 7.96
C ALA A 90 2.52 -17.99 8.67
N THR A 91 1.81 -16.91 8.34
CA THR A 91 0.57 -16.54 9.04
C THR A 91 -0.68 -17.24 8.52
N GLY A 92 -0.60 -17.86 7.34
CA GLY A 92 -1.75 -18.44 6.64
C GLY A 92 -2.67 -17.40 5.97
N VAL A 93 -2.36 -16.11 6.08
CA VAL A 93 -3.14 -15.03 5.43
C VAL A 93 -2.63 -14.83 4.01
N VAL A 94 -3.47 -15.12 3.01
CA VAL A 94 -3.12 -15.00 1.58
C VAL A 94 -2.96 -13.55 1.16
N VAL A 95 -4.00 -12.73 1.34
CA VAL A 95 -3.96 -11.28 1.01
C VAL A 95 -3.48 -10.51 2.23
N HIS A 96 -2.18 -10.59 2.50
CA HIS A 96 -1.59 -9.96 3.68
C HIS A 96 -1.21 -8.49 3.40
N THR A 97 -1.97 -7.54 3.95
CA THR A 97 -1.78 -6.10 3.71
C THR A 97 -0.36 -5.61 4.04
N ASN A 98 0.20 -6.03 5.18
CA ASN A 98 1.56 -5.64 5.58
C ASN A 98 2.69 -6.30 4.78
N LEU A 99 2.45 -7.47 4.17
CA LEU A 99 3.48 -8.23 3.43
C LEU A 99 3.38 -8.02 1.90
N GLY A 100 2.61 -7.05 1.44
CA GLY A 100 2.52 -6.70 0.01
C GLY A 100 1.36 -7.34 -0.75
N ARG A 101 0.33 -7.86 -0.07
CA ARG A 101 -0.90 -8.42 -0.67
C ARG A 101 -0.61 -9.61 -1.60
N SER A 102 -1.04 -9.53 -2.86
CA SER A 102 -1.01 -10.64 -3.81
C SER A 102 0.38 -10.86 -4.39
N ILE A 103 0.78 -12.12 -4.47
CA ILE A 103 2.02 -12.54 -5.14
C ILE A 103 1.77 -12.62 -6.65
N LEU A 104 2.71 -12.12 -7.43
CA LEU A 104 2.66 -12.23 -8.90
C LEU A 104 3.15 -13.62 -9.34
N PRO A 105 2.44 -14.30 -10.25
CA PRO A 105 2.92 -15.57 -10.81
C PRO A 105 4.14 -15.35 -11.72
N GLU A 106 5.01 -16.35 -11.86
CA GLU A 106 6.27 -16.21 -12.63
C GLU A 106 6.01 -15.72 -14.07
N ARG A 107 4.94 -16.21 -14.72
CA ARG A 107 4.53 -15.76 -16.06
C ARG A 107 4.33 -14.23 -16.17
N ALA A 108 3.90 -13.57 -15.08
CA ALA A 108 3.71 -12.13 -15.05
C ALA A 108 5.04 -11.40 -14.80
N LEU A 109 5.89 -11.96 -13.94
CA LEU A 109 7.23 -11.44 -13.65
C LEU A 109 8.14 -11.49 -14.89
N GLU A 110 8.08 -12.57 -15.66
CA GLU A 110 8.82 -12.73 -16.92
C GLU A 110 8.46 -11.64 -17.94
N LYS A 111 7.16 -11.38 -18.12
CA LYS A 111 6.68 -10.28 -18.99
C LYS A 111 7.08 -8.91 -18.47
N PHE A 112 7.06 -8.70 -17.15
CA PHE A 112 7.50 -7.43 -16.58
C PHE A 112 8.99 -7.19 -16.80
N ARG A 113 9.83 -8.21 -16.57
CA ARG A 113 11.29 -8.12 -16.77
C ARG A 113 11.65 -7.77 -18.21
N SER A 114 10.96 -8.33 -19.21
CA SER A 114 11.27 -8.04 -20.62
C SER A 114 10.97 -6.60 -21.02
N ILE A 115 9.99 -5.95 -20.38
CA ILE A 115 9.59 -4.56 -20.67
C ILE A 115 10.36 -3.56 -19.81
N ALA A 116 10.65 -3.90 -18.54
CA ALA A 116 11.23 -2.97 -17.57
C ALA A 116 12.69 -2.56 -17.88
N GLY A 117 13.42 -3.36 -18.65
CA GLY A 117 14.82 -3.10 -19.01
C GLY A 117 15.03 -2.27 -20.29
N GLY A 118 13.96 -1.82 -20.96
CA GLY A 118 14.07 -1.14 -22.27
C GLY A 118 12.94 -0.15 -22.55
N TYR A 119 12.94 0.40 -23.77
CA TYR A 119 11.85 1.23 -24.26
C TYR A 119 10.64 0.37 -24.63
N SER A 120 9.44 0.94 -24.52
CA SER A 120 8.19 0.29 -24.87
C SER A 120 7.23 1.24 -25.57
N ASN A 121 6.19 0.70 -26.18
CA ASN A 121 5.10 1.44 -26.80
C ASN A 121 4.05 1.93 -25.78
N LEU A 122 4.47 2.24 -24.56
CA LEU A 122 3.58 2.61 -23.44
C LEU A 122 2.63 3.76 -23.82
N GLU A 123 3.12 4.77 -24.53
CA GLU A 123 2.32 5.89 -25.07
C GLU A 123 2.62 6.14 -26.54
N TYR A 124 2.90 5.08 -27.30
CA TYR A 124 3.25 5.17 -28.71
C TYR A 124 2.41 4.20 -29.54
N ASP A 125 1.70 4.73 -30.52
CA ASP A 125 0.93 3.96 -31.49
C ASP A 125 1.88 3.52 -32.60
N LEU A 126 2.04 2.20 -32.75
CA LEU A 126 2.96 1.61 -33.73
C LEU A 126 2.39 1.67 -35.16
N ASP A 127 1.08 1.68 -35.32
CA ASP A 127 0.43 1.70 -36.63
C ASP A 127 0.47 3.12 -37.22
N ASN A 128 0.24 4.13 -36.39
CA ASN A 128 0.21 5.54 -36.81
C ASN A 128 1.56 6.27 -36.63
N GLY A 129 2.49 5.72 -35.84
CA GLY A 129 3.79 6.36 -35.55
C GLY A 129 3.66 7.63 -34.71
N THR A 130 2.62 7.74 -33.89
CA THR A 130 2.30 8.95 -33.10
C THR A 130 2.16 8.63 -31.62
N ARG A 131 2.07 9.68 -30.78
CA ARG A 131 1.71 9.51 -29.37
C ARG A 131 0.31 8.89 -29.25
N GLY A 132 0.18 7.87 -28.41
CA GLY A 132 -1.07 7.19 -28.09
C GLY A 132 -1.40 7.20 -26.60
N SER A 133 -2.62 6.79 -26.26
CA SER A 133 -3.05 6.62 -24.86
C SER A 133 -2.51 5.31 -24.30
N ARG A 134 -1.98 5.32 -23.07
CA ARG A 134 -1.57 4.09 -22.37
C ARG A 134 -2.73 3.17 -21.98
N TYR A 135 -3.96 3.68 -21.95
CA TYR A 135 -5.13 2.92 -21.51
C TYR A 135 -5.55 1.84 -22.51
N VAL A 136 -5.21 2.00 -23.78
CA VAL A 136 -5.55 1.05 -24.86
C VAL A 136 -5.03 -0.36 -24.58
N HIS A 137 -3.94 -0.47 -23.82
CA HIS A 137 -3.30 -1.76 -23.50
C HIS A 137 -4.09 -2.60 -22.49
N VAL A 138 -5.06 -2.02 -21.77
CA VAL A 138 -5.82 -2.70 -20.70
C VAL A 138 -7.33 -2.55 -20.82
N GLU A 139 -7.82 -1.49 -21.46
CA GLU A 139 -9.25 -1.17 -21.54
C GLU A 139 -10.06 -2.29 -22.19
N GLU A 140 -9.67 -2.76 -23.38
CA GLU A 140 -10.41 -3.83 -24.08
C GLU A 140 -10.40 -5.15 -23.30
N ILE A 141 -9.30 -5.48 -22.62
CA ILE A 141 -9.21 -6.66 -21.77
C ILE A 141 -10.21 -6.56 -20.62
N LEU A 142 -10.33 -5.39 -19.99
CA LEU A 142 -11.27 -5.19 -18.90
C LEU A 142 -12.71 -5.23 -19.40
N LYS A 143 -13.02 -4.62 -20.53
CA LYS A 143 -14.34 -4.70 -21.16
C LYS A 143 -14.73 -6.15 -21.45
N GLU A 144 -13.82 -6.94 -22.01
CA GLU A 144 -14.06 -8.37 -22.27
C GLU A 144 -14.32 -9.16 -20.97
N LEU A 145 -13.52 -8.92 -19.92
CA LEU A 145 -13.64 -9.66 -18.66
C LEU A 145 -14.86 -9.27 -17.82
N THR A 146 -15.36 -8.05 -17.99
CA THR A 146 -16.41 -7.47 -17.14
C THR A 146 -17.74 -7.27 -17.86
N SER A 147 -17.74 -7.31 -19.19
CA SER A 147 -18.83 -6.87 -20.05
C SER A 147 -19.22 -5.39 -19.89
N ALA A 148 -18.36 -4.58 -19.27
CA ALA A 148 -18.57 -3.14 -19.14
C ALA A 148 -18.46 -2.42 -20.50
N GLU A 149 -19.18 -1.30 -20.64
CA GLU A 149 -19.14 -0.48 -21.85
C GLU A 149 -17.77 0.19 -22.07
N ALA A 150 -17.10 0.57 -20.98
CA ALA A 150 -15.78 1.17 -20.96
C ALA A 150 -15.05 0.82 -19.66
N ALA A 151 -13.72 0.98 -19.63
CA ALA A 151 -12.93 0.67 -18.45
C ALA A 151 -11.71 1.59 -18.30
N MET A 152 -11.36 1.92 -17.05
CA MET A 152 -10.20 2.75 -16.74
C MET A 152 -9.44 2.18 -15.54
N VAL A 153 -8.12 2.28 -15.58
CA VAL A 153 -7.24 1.92 -14.46
C VAL A 153 -6.59 3.17 -13.89
N VAL A 154 -6.69 3.35 -12.59
CA VAL A 154 -5.99 4.39 -11.85
C VAL A 154 -5.03 3.76 -10.84
N ASN A 155 -4.27 4.59 -10.12
CA ASN A 155 -3.22 4.12 -9.22
C ASN A 155 -3.66 3.01 -8.25
N ASN A 156 -4.83 3.17 -7.62
CA ASN A 156 -5.43 2.18 -6.73
C ASN A 156 -6.94 2.45 -6.56
N ASN A 157 -7.64 1.54 -5.87
CA ASN A 157 -9.08 1.68 -5.63
C ASN A 157 -9.45 2.97 -4.89
N ALA A 158 -8.61 3.43 -3.95
CA ALA A 158 -8.87 4.68 -3.23
C ALA A 158 -8.89 5.89 -4.16
N ALA A 159 -7.99 5.93 -5.14
CA ALA A 159 -7.98 6.94 -6.19
C ALA A 159 -9.19 6.78 -7.12
N ALA A 160 -9.64 5.55 -7.39
CA ALA A 160 -10.83 5.30 -8.22
C ALA A 160 -12.08 5.89 -7.56
N VAL A 161 -12.29 5.63 -6.28
CA VAL A 161 -13.41 6.19 -5.52
C VAL A 161 -13.36 7.71 -5.48
N LEU A 162 -12.17 8.27 -5.20
CA LEU A 162 -11.98 9.73 -5.17
C LEU A 162 -12.33 10.38 -6.52
N ILE A 163 -11.78 9.88 -7.63
CA ILE A 163 -11.97 10.44 -8.97
C ILE A 163 -13.42 10.29 -9.40
N ALA A 164 -14.06 9.14 -9.14
CA ALA A 164 -15.45 8.92 -9.48
C ALA A 164 -16.37 9.90 -8.73
N LEU A 165 -16.18 10.06 -7.42
CA LEU A 165 -16.97 11.00 -6.61
C LEU A 165 -16.74 12.46 -7.03
N GLU A 166 -15.48 12.86 -7.27
CA GLU A 166 -15.18 14.21 -7.71
C GLU A 166 -15.79 14.50 -9.10
N THR A 167 -15.73 13.53 -10.01
CA THR A 167 -16.23 13.71 -11.38
C THR A 167 -17.76 13.75 -11.42
N LEU A 168 -18.43 12.87 -10.66
CA LEU A 168 -19.87 12.68 -10.75
C LEU A 168 -20.67 13.57 -9.78
N ALA A 169 -20.07 13.95 -8.64
CA ALA A 169 -20.83 14.49 -7.51
C ALA A 169 -20.15 15.64 -6.74
N LYS A 170 -19.12 16.27 -7.29
CA LYS A 170 -18.51 17.45 -6.66
C LYS A 170 -19.56 18.54 -6.39
N ASP A 171 -19.54 19.07 -5.17
CA ASP A 171 -20.48 20.05 -4.61
C ASP A 171 -21.96 19.60 -4.54
N ARG A 172 -22.25 18.35 -4.90
CA ARG A 172 -23.57 17.72 -4.91
C ARG A 172 -23.66 16.57 -3.90
N GLU A 173 -24.85 16.07 -3.66
CA GLU A 173 -25.12 15.06 -2.64
C GLU A 173 -24.85 13.64 -3.13
N VAL A 174 -24.20 12.84 -2.29
CA VAL A 174 -23.99 11.41 -2.49
C VAL A 174 -24.60 10.66 -1.32
N VAL A 175 -25.58 9.81 -1.61
CA VAL A 175 -26.31 9.04 -0.60
C VAL A 175 -25.59 7.72 -0.35
N VAL A 176 -25.29 7.42 0.90
CA VAL A 176 -24.57 6.20 1.31
C VAL A 176 -25.09 5.68 2.65
N SER A 177 -25.12 4.36 2.83
CA SER A 177 -25.50 3.75 4.11
C SER A 177 -24.47 4.06 5.21
N ARG A 178 -24.95 4.34 6.44
CA ARG A 178 -24.07 4.46 7.63
C ARG A 178 -23.24 3.20 7.90
N GLY A 179 -23.77 2.02 7.60
CA GLY A 179 -23.06 0.75 7.76
C GLY A 179 -21.88 0.57 6.80
N GLN A 180 -21.80 1.40 5.76
CA GLN A 180 -20.82 1.31 4.67
C GLN A 180 -19.72 2.37 4.78
N LEU A 181 -19.68 3.14 5.87
CA LEU A 181 -18.64 4.13 6.14
C LEU A 181 -17.38 3.47 6.72
N VAL A 182 -16.75 2.66 5.88
CA VAL A 182 -15.67 1.75 6.28
C VAL A 182 -14.32 2.45 6.41
N GLU A 183 -13.47 1.86 7.25
CA GLU A 183 -12.04 2.12 7.31
C GLU A 183 -11.28 0.84 6.93
N ILE A 184 -10.43 0.94 5.89
CA ILE A 184 -9.67 -0.20 5.36
C ILE A 184 -8.18 0.11 5.47
N GLY A 185 -7.45 -0.81 6.10
CA GLY A 185 -6.03 -0.59 6.42
C GLY A 185 -5.90 0.44 7.55
N GLY A 186 -5.09 1.48 7.35
CA GLY A 186 -4.85 2.51 8.36
C GLY A 186 -4.98 3.96 7.88
N SER A 187 -5.41 4.19 6.63
CA SER A 187 -5.53 5.57 6.09
C SER A 187 -6.63 5.75 5.06
N PHE A 188 -7.31 4.67 4.62
CA PHE A 188 -8.43 4.78 3.70
C PHE A 188 -9.74 4.72 4.48
N ARG A 189 -10.45 5.85 4.48
CA ARG A 189 -11.74 6.04 5.16
C ARG A 189 -12.70 6.65 4.17
N ILE A 190 -13.82 5.99 3.89
CA ILE A 190 -14.84 6.49 2.94
C ILE A 190 -15.26 7.93 3.26
N PRO A 191 -15.55 8.31 4.52
CA PRO A 191 -15.89 9.70 4.85
C PRO A 191 -14.80 10.72 4.46
N ASP A 192 -13.52 10.36 4.62
CA ASP A 192 -12.41 11.26 4.32
C ASP A 192 -12.19 11.41 2.82
N VAL A 193 -12.42 10.34 2.05
CA VAL A 193 -12.37 10.35 0.59
C VAL A 193 -13.51 11.17 0.01
N MET A 194 -14.74 10.97 0.51
CA MET A 194 -15.90 11.77 0.12
C MET A 194 -15.66 13.26 0.40
N ARG A 195 -15.15 13.61 1.59
CA ARG A 195 -14.80 15.00 1.91
C ARG A 195 -13.77 15.58 0.94
N LYS A 196 -12.73 14.81 0.60
CA LYS A 196 -11.69 15.26 -0.35
C LYS A 196 -12.19 15.40 -1.78
N SER A 197 -13.15 14.57 -2.20
CA SER A 197 -13.76 14.65 -3.53
C SER A 197 -14.61 15.91 -3.75
N GLY A 198 -14.98 16.60 -2.67
CA GLY A 198 -15.94 17.72 -2.71
C GLY A 198 -17.40 17.27 -2.73
N ALA A 199 -17.68 15.98 -2.73
CA ALA A 199 -19.03 15.45 -2.58
C ALA A 199 -19.60 15.72 -1.17
N LYS A 200 -20.89 16.03 -1.11
CA LYS A 200 -21.64 16.19 0.14
C LYS A 200 -22.24 14.85 0.52
N MET A 201 -21.68 14.22 1.56
CA MET A 201 -22.15 12.93 2.04
C MET A 201 -23.52 13.06 2.73
N VAL A 202 -24.50 12.27 2.28
CA VAL A 202 -25.81 12.12 2.90
C VAL A 202 -25.91 10.69 3.42
N GLU A 203 -25.79 10.52 4.72
CA GLU A 203 -25.75 9.20 5.36
C GLU A 203 -27.15 8.73 5.75
N VAL A 204 -27.53 7.53 5.32
CA VAL A 204 -28.87 6.95 5.54
C VAL A 204 -28.82 5.64 6.33
N GLY A 205 -30.00 5.24 6.84
CA GLY A 205 -30.16 4.04 7.65
C GLY A 205 -29.39 4.09 8.97
N THR A 206 -29.02 2.92 9.46
CA THR A 206 -28.25 2.70 10.69
C THR A 206 -27.06 1.78 10.42
N THR A 207 -26.17 1.63 11.39
CA THR A 207 -24.96 0.80 11.27
C THR A 207 -25.27 -0.62 10.83
N ASN A 208 -26.29 -1.25 11.41
CA ASN A 208 -26.62 -2.64 11.17
C ASN A 208 -27.75 -2.83 10.16
N LYS A 209 -28.69 -1.88 10.04
CA LYS A 209 -29.84 -1.98 9.14
C LYS A 209 -29.98 -0.74 8.27
N THR A 210 -30.05 -0.97 6.97
CA THR A 210 -30.43 0.06 5.99
C THR A 210 -31.46 -0.53 5.04
N HIS A 211 -32.56 0.18 4.88
CA HIS A 211 -33.67 -0.18 4.00
C HIS A 211 -33.69 0.72 2.75
N LEU A 212 -34.37 0.26 1.69
CA LEU A 212 -34.47 1.02 0.44
C LEU A 212 -35.13 2.40 0.66
N LYS A 213 -36.15 2.47 1.52
CA LYS A 213 -36.82 3.73 1.88
C LYS A 213 -35.87 4.78 2.47
N ASP A 214 -34.81 4.35 3.17
CA ASP A 214 -33.87 5.28 3.81
C ASP A 214 -33.08 6.04 2.73
N TYR A 215 -32.81 5.39 1.58
CA TYR A 215 -32.25 6.06 0.40
C TYR A 215 -33.28 6.96 -0.28
N GLU A 216 -34.50 6.47 -0.50
CA GLU A 216 -35.54 7.17 -1.26
C GLU A 216 -36.00 8.47 -0.57
N GLU A 217 -36.11 8.48 0.76
CA GLU A 217 -36.57 9.64 1.55
C GLU A 217 -35.65 10.86 1.47
N VAL A 218 -34.36 10.68 1.14
CA VAL A 218 -33.37 11.77 1.07
C VAL A 218 -33.06 12.20 -0.36
N ILE A 219 -33.62 11.55 -1.38
CA ILE A 219 -33.40 11.94 -2.77
C ILE A 219 -34.04 13.31 -3.01
N GLY A 220 -33.22 14.24 -3.49
CA GLY A 220 -33.64 15.59 -3.84
C GLY A 220 -32.88 16.14 -5.06
N PRO A 221 -33.14 17.41 -5.43
CA PRO A 221 -32.52 18.04 -6.61
C PRO A 221 -30.99 18.08 -6.57
N GLN A 222 -30.38 18.02 -5.38
CA GLN A 222 -28.94 18.03 -5.20
C GLN A 222 -28.31 16.64 -5.27
N THR A 223 -29.10 15.56 -5.22
CA THR A 223 -28.60 14.19 -5.26
C THR A 223 -27.99 13.88 -6.63
N ALA A 224 -26.71 13.48 -6.64
CA ALA A 224 -25.94 13.19 -7.83
C ALA A 224 -25.55 11.73 -7.97
N LEU A 225 -25.49 10.98 -6.86
CA LEU A 225 -25.01 9.61 -6.87
C LEU A 225 -25.59 8.80 -5.71
N LEU A 226 -25.95 7.55 -5.97
CA LEU A 226 -26.18 6.55 -4.93
C LEU A 226 -24.92 5.69 -4.82
N LEU A 227 -24.26 5.71 -3.66
CA LEU A 227 -23.03 4.97 -3.42
C LEU A 227 -23.30 3.75 -2.56
N LYS A 228 -22.83 2.59 -3.01
CA LYS A 228 -22.77 1.36 -2.24
C LYS A 228 -21.31 0.94 -2.05
N VAL A 229 -20.89 0.70 -0.81
CA VAL A 229 -19.52 0.26 -0.50
C VAL A 229 -19.55 -1.13 0.11
N HIS A 230 -18.77 -2.05 -0.44
CA HIS A 230 -18.65 -3.41 0.06
C HIS A 230 -17.76 -3.49 1.32
N THR A 231 -18.23 -4.18 2.36
CA THR A 231 -17.51 -4.37 3.63
C THR A 231 -16.45 -5.47 3.50
N SER A 232 -15.36 -5.17 2.79
CA SER A 232 -14.33 -6.16 2.41
C SER A 232 -13.50 -6.76 3.56
N ASN A 233 -13.37 -6.05 4.69
CA ASN A 233 -12.45 -6.41 5.78
C ASN A 233 -13.14 -6.70 7.13
N PHE A 234 -14.47 -6.61 7.19
CA PHE A 234 -15.27 -6.98 8.35
C PHE A 234 -16.67 -7.41 7.91
N GLN A 235 -17.39 -8.10 8.80
CA GLN A 235 -18.79 -8.42 8.60
C GLN A 235 -19.55 -8.11 9.88
N VAL A 236 -20.77 -7.59 9.73
CA VAL A 236 -21.71 -7.42 10.85
C VAL A 236 -22.55 -8.69 10.91
N VAL A 237 -22.59 -9.34 12.07
CA VAL A 237 -23.34 -10.60 12.28
C VAL A 237 -24.50 -10.35 13.24
N GLY A 238 -25.65 -10.98 12.96
CA GLY A 238 -26.87 -10.86 13.77
C GLY A 238 -27.96 -10.08 13.04
N PHE A 239 -28.57 -9.11 13.72
CA PHE A 239 -29.69 -8.32 13.18
C PHE A 239 -29.20 -7.28 12.16
N THR A 240 -28.96 -7.74 10.94
CA THR A 240 -28.44 -6.91 9.85
C THR A 240 -29.38 -6.88 8.66
N GLU A 241 -29.37 -5.77 7.93
CA GLU A 241 -30.14 -5.60 6.70
C GLU A 241 -29.41 -4.63 5.77
N GLU A 242 -29.27 -5.01 4.50
CA GLU A 242 -28.59 -4.23 3.49
C GLU A 242 -29.42 -4.23 2.20
N VAL A 243 -29.48 -3.07 1.54
CA VAL A 243 -30.18 -2.92 0.26
C VAL A 243 -29.42 -3.70 -0.84
N PRO A 244 -30.08 -4.65 -1.53
CA PRO A 244 -29.49 -5.35 -2.66
C PRO A 244 -29.17 -4.40 -3.82
N MET A 245 -28.07 -4.65 -4.53
CA MET A 245 -27.66 -3.81 -5.67
C MET A 245 -28.78 -3.60 -6.72
N PRO A 246 -29.51 -4.63 -7.17
CA PRO A 246 -30.55 -4.45 -8.18
C PRO A 246 -31.70 -3.53 -7.74
N GLU A 247 -31.97 -3.44 -6.43
CA GLU A 247 -32.98 -2.51 -5.91
C GLU A 247 -32.48 -1.06 -5.91
N LEU A 248 -31.20 -0.86 -5.59
CA LEU A 248 -30.56 0.45 -5.64
C LEU A 248 -30.45 0.96 -7.08
N VAL A 249 -30.13 0.09 -8.04
CA VAL A 249 -30.14 0.41 -9.48
C VAL A 249 -31.53 0.83 -9.94
N LYS A 250 -32.58 0.06 -9.61
CA LYS A 250 -33.96 0.43 -9.92
C LYS A 250 -34.35 1.78 -9.32
N LEU A 251 -33.92 2.08 -8.09
CA LEU A 251 -34.15 3.39 -7.48
C LEU A 251 -33.41 4.50 -8.26
N GLY A 252 -32.16 4.29 -8.62
CA GLY A 252 -31.37 5.20 -9.45
C GLY A 252 -32.05 5.49 -10.80
N GLU A 253 -32.52 4.46 -11.50
CA GLU A 253 -33.25 4.58 -12.76
C GLU A 253 -34.53 5.41 -12.62
N ARG A 254 -35.34 5.16 -11.57
CA ARG A 254 -36.58 5.93 -11.32
C ARG A 254 -36.34 7.43 -11.16
N HIS A 255 -35.19 7.82 -10.62
CA HIS A 255 -34.84 9.21 -10.33
C HIS A 255 -33.81 9.80 -11.30
N GLY A 256 -33.31 9.04 -12.27
CA GLY A 256 -32.25 9.47 -13.19
C GLY A 256 -30.91 9.73 -12.48
N ILE A 257 -30.59 8.96 -11.44
CA ILE A 257 -29.39 9.11 -10.62
C ILE A 257 -28.47 7.90 -10.85
N PRO A 258 -27.18 8.10 -11.18
CA PRO A 258 -26.25 6.99 -11.31
C PRO A 258 -26.03 6.26 -9.98
N VAL A 259 -25.75 4.96 -10.08
CA VAL A 259 -25.39 4.11 -8.94
C VAL A 259 -23.93 3.68 -9.10
N MET A 260 -23.15 3.82 -8.03
CA MET A 260 -21.75 3.42 -8.00
C MET A 260 -21.54 2.38 -6.90
N GLU A 261 -20.84 1.31 -7.23
CA GLU A 261 -20.34 0.34 -6.25
C GLU A 261 -18.84 0.45 -6.07
N ASP A 262 -18.39 0.65 -4.84
CA ASP A 262 -17.03 0.33 -4.44
C ASP A 262 -16.98 -1.11 -3.93
N LEU A 263 -16.64 -2.03 -4.84
CA LEU A 263 -16.53 -3.46 -4.53
C LEU A 263 -15.30 -3.79 -3.66
N GLY A 264 -14.23 -3.00 -3.75
CA GLY A 264 -12.98 -3.17 -3.00
C GLY A 264 -12.15 -4.41 -3.34
N SER A 265 -12.75 -5.61 -3.37
CA SER A 265 -12.06 -6.89 -3.61
C SER A 265 -11.63 -7.07 -5.06
N GLY A 266 -12.32 -6.41 -6.01
CA GLY A 266 -12.03 -6.51 -7.44
C GLY A 266 -12.15 -7.95 -7.97
N CYS A 267 -13.01 -8.75 -7.35
CA CYS A 267 -13.11 -10.17 -7.64
C CYS A 267 -13.69 -10.41 -9.04
N LEU A 268 -12.94 -11.08 -9.92
CA LEU A 268 -13.38 -11.46 -11.27
C LEU A 268 -13.81 -12.93 -11.37
N VAL A 269 -13.64 -13.70 -10.30
CA VAL A 269 -13.79 -15.16 -10.28
C VAL A 269 -14.82 -15.55 -9.24
N ASP A 270 -15.82 -16.35 -9.64
CA ASP A 270 -16.75 -16.91 -8.69
C ASP A 270 -16.11 -18.08 -7.93
N PHE A 271 -15.67 -17.79 -6.70
CA PHE A 271 -15.03 -18.75 -5.82
C PHE A 271 -15.96 -19.90 -5.39
N SER A 272 -17.28 -19.73 -5.47
CA SER A 272 -18.22 -20.80 -5.13
C SER A 272 -18.12 -22.00 -6.09
N ASN A 273 -17.67 -21.77 -7.33
CA ASN A 273 -17.37 -22.83 -8.30
C ASN A 273 -16.21 -23.74 -7.85
N TYR A 274 -15.44 -23.32 -6.84
CA TYR A 274 -14.31 -24.05 -6.27
C TYR A 274 -14.59 -24.50 -4.83
N GLY A 275 -15.84 -24.44 -4.37
CA GLY A 275 -16.23 -24.82 -3.00
C GLY A 275 -15.78 -23.84 -1.92
N LEU A 276 -15.41 -22.61 -2.29
CA LEU A 276 -15.01 -21.55 -1.37
C LEU A 276 -16.17 -20.58 -1.10
N ILE A 277 -16.00 -19.74 -0.06
CA ILE A 277 -16.99 -18.73 0.32
C ILE A 277 -17.23 -17.78 -0.85
N LYS A 278 -18.51 -17.46 -1.08
CA LYS A 278 -18.93 -16.58 -2.16
C LYS A 278 -18.49 -15.14 -1.89
N GLU A 279 -17.84 -14.55 -2.87
CA GLU A 279 -17.50 -13.13 -2.94
C GLU A 279 -18.27 -12.51 -4.12
N PRO A 280 -18.87 -11.31 -4.00
CA PRO A 280 -19.45 -10.61 -5.14
C PRO A 280 -18.40 -10.38 -6.23
N THR A 281 -18.74 -10.72 -7.47
CA THR A 281 -17.83 -10.53 -8.60
C THR A 281 -18.19 -9.25 -9.35
N VAL A 282 -17.20 -8.62 -9.99
CA VAL A 282 -17.40 -7.41 -10.80
C VAL A 282 -18.49 -7.63 -11.86
N GLN A 283 -18.54 -8.81 -12.49
CA GLN A 283 -19.57 -9.14 -13.48
C GLN A 283 -20.97 -9.19 -12.88
N LYS A 284 -21.12 -9.68 -11.64
CA LYS A 284 -22.42 -9.72 -10.95
C LYS A 284 -22.87 -8.35 -10.46
N SER A 285 -21.92 -7.47 -10.15
CA SER A 285 -22.20 -6.08 -9.77
C SER A 285 -22.68 -5.23 -10.96
N LEU A 286 -22.20 -5.55 -12.18
CA LEU A 286 -22.55 -4.83 -13.40
C LEU A 286 -23.77 -5.40 -14.15
N ALA A 287 -24.19 -6.63 -13.84
CA ALA A 287 -25.31 -7.32 -14.49
C ALA A 287 -26.68 -6.95 -13.89
#